data_AF-A0A494VWJ2-F1
#
_entry.id   AF-A0A494VWJ2-F1
#
_cell.length_a   1.000
_cell.length_b   1.000
_cell.length_c   1.000
_cell.angle_alpha   90.00
_cell.angle_beta   90.00
_cell.angle_gamma   90.00
#
_symmetry.space_group_name_H-M   'P 1'
#
loop_
_entity.id
_entity.type
_entity.pdbx_description
1 polymer ?
#
loop_
_entity_poly.entity_id
_entity_poly.type
_entity_poly.pdbx_seq_one_letter_code
_entity_poly.pdbx_strand_id
1 'polypeptide(L)'
;MVNMKNSDAKAEVIIDLQNKGYDLDFTLNNEFLRCVQDGELISPDDFEIAETYLIQSEAQAGMPYVIYAIRSLHNGIKGILMTSYSGFMHGMSIRLWSKLAANLN
;
A
#
# COMPACT_ATOMS: atom_id res chain seq x y z
N MET A 1 29.13 10.53 -6.94
CA MET A 1 28.11 10.04 -5.99
C MET A 1 26.77 10.55 -6.46
N VAL A 2 25.92 9.68 -7.00
CA VAL A 2 24.53 10.05 -7.28
C VAL A 2 23.77 9.79 -5.99
N ASN A 3 23.24 10.84 -5.39
CA ASN A 3 22.40 10.76 -4.19
C ASN A 3 20.98 10.45 -4.69
N MET A 4 20.57 9.18 -4.65
CA MET A 4 19.25 8.76 -5.13
C MET A 4 18.21 9.14 -4.08
N LYS A 5 17.17 9.89 -4.49
CA LYS A 5 16.21 10.41 -3.52
C LYS A 5 15.13 9.40 -3.21
N ASN A 6 14.59 9.37 -1.99
CA ASN A 6 13.48 8.44 -1.66
C ASN A 6 12.23 8.63 -2.51
N SER A 7 12.04 9.79 -3.15
CA SER A 7 11.00 9.97 -4.17
C SER A 7 11.24 9.13 -5.42
N ASP A 8 12.50 8.96 -5.82
CA ASP A 8 12.88 8.12 -6.95
C ASP A 8 12.65 6.64 -6.60
N ALA A 9 13.03 6.22 -5.38
CA ALA A 9 12.77 4.86 -4.90
C ALA A 9 11.27 4.50 -4.85
N LYS A 10 10.41 5.45 -4.46
CA LYS A 10 8.94 5.26 -4.51
C LYS A 10 8.46 5.07 -5.95
N ALA A 11 8.93 5.92 -6.86
CA ALA A 11 8.54 5.86 -8.27
C ALA A 11 9.00 4.54 -8.90
N GLU A 12 10.23 4.10 -8.62
CA GLU A 12 10.77 2.83 -9.08
C GLU A 12 9.93 1.64 -8.62
N VAL A 13 9.55 1.58 -7.34
CA VAL A 13 8.68 0.51 -6.82
C VAL A 13 7.30 0.53 -7.48
N ILE A 14 6.69 1.71 -7.63
CA ILE A 14 5.38 1.82 -8.30
C ILE A 14 5.47 1.35 -9.75
N ILE A 15 6.50 1.79 -10.49
CA ILE A 15 6.71 1.40 -11.88
C ILE A 15 6.93 -0.11 -12.01
N ASP A 16 7.73 -0.71 -11.12
CA ASP A 16 7.94 -2.16 -11.09
C ASP A 16 6.63 -2.93 -10.84
N LEU A 17 5.82 -2.48 -9.88
CA LEU A 17 4.52 -3.07 -9.59
C LEU A 17 3.54 -2.91 -10.76
N GLN A 18 3.51 -1.75 -11.42
CA GLN A 18 2.70 -1.55 -12.62
C GLN A 18 3.14 -2.48 -13.76
N ASN A 19 4.45 -2.68 -13.97
CA ASN A 19 4.95 -3.64 -14.95
C ASN A 19 4.55 -5.10 -14.62
N LYS A 20 4.27 -5.40 -13.34
CA LYS A 20 3.72 -6.70 -12.86
C LYS A 20 2.18 -6.78 -12.95
N GLY A 21 1.52 -5.72 -13.43
CA GLY A 21 0.06 -5.63 -13.62
C GLY A 21 -0.72 -5.22 -12.36
N TYR A 22 -0.09 -4.52 -11.41
CA TYR A 22 -0.79 -3.87 -10.31
C TYR A 22 -1.21 -2.46 -10.72
N ASP A 23 -2.32 -2.36 -11.45
CA ASP A 23 -2.72 -1.13 -12.15
C ASP A 23 -3.78 -0.30 -11.42
N LEU A 24 -4.38 -0.84 -10.35
CA LEU A 24 -5.34 -0.11 -9.53
C LEU A 24 -4.68 0.58 -8.34
N ASP A 25 -5.34 1.61 -7.82
CA ASP A 25 -4.91 2.31 -6.62
C ASP A 25 -5.87 2.03 -5.48
N PHE A 26 -5.32 1.69 -4.32
CA PHE A 26 -6.09 1.47 -3.10
C PHE A 26 -5.84 2.56 -2.08
N THR A 27 -6.92 2.91 -1.37
CA THR A 27 -6.89 3.81 -0.22
C THR A 27 -7.54 3.13 0.99
N LEU A 28 -7.16 3.57 2.18
CA LEU A 28 -7.75 3.08 3.42
C LEU A 28 -9.13 3.71 3.62
N ASN A 29 -10.14 2.89 3.93
CA ASN A 29 -11.50 3.35 4.25
C ASN A 29 -12.06 2.55 5.43
N ASN A 30 -11.75 3.00 6.64
CA ASN A 30 -12.15 2.39 7.91
C ASN A 30 -11.86 0.87 7.98
N GLU A 31 -12.86 0.03 7.67
CA GLU A 31 -12.73 -1.43 7.70
C GLU A 31 -12.24 -2.02 6.37
N PHE A 32 -12.29 -1.26 5.28
CA PHE A 32 -12.08 -1.72 3.92
C PHE A 32 -10.88 -1.06 3.25
N LEU A 33 -10.40 -1.69 2.19
CA LEU A 33 -9.68 -1.00 1.13
C LEU A 33 -10.69 -0.45 0.12
N ARG A 34 -10.53 0.81 -0.27
CA ARG A 34 -11.31 1.41 -1.36
C ARG A 34 -10.46 1.49 -2.61
N CYS A 35 -10.91 0.86 -3.69
CA CYS A 35 -10.39 1.08 -5.04
C CYS A 35 -10.70 2.52 -5.47
N VAL A 36 -9.69 3.27 -5.92
CA VAL A 36 -9.86 4.68 -6.29
C VAL A 36 -10.63 4.80 -7.61
N GLN A 37 -10.38 3.89 -8.55
CA GLN A 37 -10.87 3.91 -9.92
C GLN A 37 -12.39 3.70 -10.03
N ASP A 38 -12.92 2.71 -9.33
CA ASP A 38 -14.34 2.31 -9.42
C ASP A 38 -15.11 2.45 -8.10
N GLY A 39 -14.40 2.72 -6.99
CA GLY A 39 -15.00 2.86 -5.67
C GLY A 39 -15.33 1.55 -4.97
N GLU A 40 -14.95 0.39 -5.51
CA GLU A 40 -15.15 -0.91 -4.89
C GLU A 40 -14.51 -0.95 -3.49
N LEU A 41 -15.23 -1.54 -2.54
CA LEU A 41 -14.76 -1.76 -1.17
C LEU A 41 -14.38 -3.23 -1.01
N ILE A 42 -13.14 -3.49 -0.61
CA ILE A 42 -12.59 -4.83 -0.43
C ILE A 42 -12.37 -5.08 1.07
N SER A 43 -12.99 -6.14 1.58
CA SER A 43 -12.84 -6.58 2.96
C SER A 43 -11.42 -7.09 3.22
N PRO A 44 -10.89 -6.98 4.45
CA PRO A 44 -9.63 -7.61 4.84
C PRO A 44 -9.56 -9.10 4.50
N ASP A 45 -10.68 -9.81 4.47
CA ASP A 45 -10.72 -11.25 4.17
C ASP A 45 -10.72 -11.56 2.66
N ASP A 46 -10.94 -10.55 1.81
CA ASP A 46 -11.12 -10.70 0.36
C ASP A 46 -9.88 -10.31 -0.48
N PHE A 47 -8.77 -9.99 0.17
CA PHE A 47 -7.50 -9.73 -0.51
C PHE A 47 -6.31 -10.40 0.16
N GLU A 48 -5.21 -10.50 -0.56
CA GLU A 48 -3.89 -10.86 -0.02
C GLU A 48 -2.86 -9.77 -0.33
N ILE A 49 -1.80 -9.74 0.47
CA ILE A 49 -0.65 -8.87 0.27
C ILE A 49 0.43 -9.73 -0.39
N ALA A 50 0.74 -9.41 -1.65
CA ALA A 50 1.71 -10.15 -2.43
C ALA A 50 3.15 -9.66 -2.18
N GLU A 51 3.33 -8.35 -2.02
CA GLU A 51 4.63 -7.71 -1.83
C GLU A 51 4.49 -6.51 -0.86
N THR A 52 5.53 -6.26 -0.05
CA THR A 52 5.59 -5.12 0.88
C THR A 52 6.93 -4.42 0.78
N TYR A 53 6.92 -3.09 0.71
CA TYR A 53 8.10 -2.24 0.62
C TYR A 53 8.06 -1.13 1.66
N LEU A 54 9.05 -1.09 2.56
CA LEU A 54 9.24 0.00 3.51
C LEU A 54 10.18 1.04 2.90
N ILE A 55 9.66 2.22 2.58
CA ILE A 55 10.42 3.32 2.00
C ILE A 55 10.72 4.36 3.07
N GLN A 56 12.01 4.55 3.37
CA GLN A 56 12.44 5.59 4.30
C GLN A 56 12.16 6.98 3.71
N SER A 57 12.07 8.01 4.54
CA SER A 57 11.95 9.40 4.08
C SER A 57 13.30 10.11 4.12
N GLU A 58 13.55 11.01 3.19
CA GLU A 58 14.84 11.73 3.07
C GLU A 58 15.06 12.72 4.23
N ALA A 59 13.99 13.14 4.88
CA ALA A 59 14.04 14.11 5.96
C ALA A 59 14.36 13.41 7.28
N GLN A 60 15.25 13.98 8.09
CA GLN A 60 15.48 13.60 9.49
C GLN A 60 14.20 13.54 10.35
N ALA A 61 13.09 14.14 9.87
CA ALA A 61 11.77 14.16 10.51
C ALA A 61 10.66 13.48 9.68
N GLY A 62 10.98 12.85 8.54
CA GLY A 62 9.97 12.26 7.66
C GLY A 62 9.60 10.85 8.11
N MET A 63 8.31 10.60 8.36
CA MET A 63 7.83 9.25 8.64
C MET A 63 8.01 8.35 7.41
N PRO A 64 8.38 7.08 7.59
CA PRO A 64 8.49 6.14 6.49
C PRO A 64 7.12 5.85 5.86
N TYR A 65 7.15 5.50 4.58
CA TYR A 65 6.00 5.03 3.82
C TYR A 65 6.09 3.53 3.65
N VAL A 66 4.93 2.89 3.51
CA VAL A 66 4.80 1.49 3.16
C VAL A 66 4.00 1.39 1.87
N ILE A 67 4.51 0.61 0.92
CA ILE A 67 3.81 0.27 -0.32
C ILE A 67 3.48 -1.22 -0.27
N TYR A 68 2.20 -1.54 -0.41
CA TYR A 68 1.71 -2.91 -0.52
C TYR A 68 1.21 -3.18 -1.94
N ALA A 69 1.63 -4.31 -2.50
CA ALA A 69 1.02 -4.89 -3.69
C ALA A 69 -0.12 -5.81 -3.23
N ILE A 70 -1.35 -5.48 -3.62
CA ILE A 70 -2.56 -6.15 -3.16
C ILE A 70 -3.19 -6.92 -4.31
N ARG A 71 -3.61 -8.15 -4.04
CA ARG A 71 -4.39 -8.97 -4.97
C ARG A 71 -5.73 -9.32 -4.34
N SER A 72 -6.82 -9.03 -5.04
CA SER A 72 -8.15 -9.50 -4.68
C SER A 72 -8.29 -11.01 -4.93
N LEU A 73 -9.01 -11.70 -4.04
CA LEU A 73 -9.24 -13.13 -4.14
C LEU A 73 -10.34 -13.49 -5.14
N HIS A 74 -11.27 -12.57 -5.42
CA HIS A 74 -12.53 -12.92 -6.11
C HIS A 74 -12.62 -12.44 -7.56
N ASN A 75 -12.04 -11.30 -7.90
CA ASN A 75 -12.19 -10.66 -9.22
C ASN A 75 -10.86 -10.47 -9.96
N GLY A 76 -9.77 -11.06 -9.45
CA GLY A 76 -8.44 -10.98 -10.07
C GLY A 76 -7.83 -9.58 -10.09
N ILE A 77 -8.48 -8.62 -9.43
CA ILE A 77 -8.01 -7.24 -9.33
C ILE A 77 -6.67 -7.20 -8.60
N LYS A 78 -5.77 -6.37 -9.12
CA LYS A 78 -4.47 -6.09 -8.53
C LYS A 78 -4.28 -4.58 -8.44
N GLY A 79 -3.75 -4.14 -7.31
CA GLY A 79 -3.49 -2.71 -7.11
C GLY A 79 -2.48 -2.44 -6.01
N ILE A 80 -2.19 -1.15 -5.85
CA ILE A 80 -1.14 -0.65 -4.98
C ILE A 80 -1.79 0.17 -3.87
N LEU A 81 -1.43 -0.14 -2.61
CA LEU A 81 -1.72 0.71 -1.46
C LEU A 81 -0.42 1.34 -0.98
N MET A 82 -0.30 2.66 -1.13
CA MET A 82 0.74 3.44 -0.47
C MET A 82 0.16 4.13 0.77
N THR A 83 0.76 3.92 1.94
CA THR A 83 0.32 4.55 3.18
C THR A 83 1.50 4.94 4.06
N SER A 84 1.34 5.97 4.88
CA SER A 84 2.27 6.33 5.95
C SER A 84 1.84 5.69 7.27
N TYR A 85 2.73 5.66 8.27
CA TYR A 85 2.35 5.22 9.62
C TYR A 85 1.19 6.04 10.22
N SER A 86 1.12 7.34 9.91
CA SER A 86 0.02 8.20 10.32
C SER A 86 -1.32 7.85 9.64
N GLY A 87 -1.28 7.25 8.45
CA GLY A 87 -2.48 6.74 7.76
C GLY A 87 -3.20 5.64 8.54
N PHE A 88 -2.48 4.87 9.37
CA PHE A 88 -3.10 3.87 10.25
C PHE A 88 -3.83 4.48 11.46
N MET A 89 -3.51 5.72 11.85
CA MET A 89 -4.02 6.31 13.09
C MET A 89 -5.44 6.89 12.98
N HIS A 90 -6.01 6.99 11.78
CA HIS A 90 -7.36 7.54 11.56
C HIS A 90 -8.38 6.45 11.25
N GLY A 91 -9.12 6.01 12.27
CA GLY A 91 -10.39 5.30 12.09
C GLY A 91 -10.32 3.91 11.44
N MET A 92 -9.12 3.35 11.26
CA MET A 92 -8.95 2.01 10.71
C MET A 92 -9.44 0.94 11.69
N SER A 93 -10.11 -0.09 11.18
CA SER A 93 -10.45 -1.26 11.98
C SER A 93 -9.20 -2.01 12.46
N ILE A 94 -9.27 -2.59 13.65
CA ILE A 94 -8.17 -3.41 14.18
C ILE A 94 -7.86 -4.61 13.28
N ARG A 95 -8.87 -5.16 12.57
CA ARG A 95 -8.70 -6.27 11.63
C ARG A 95 -7.84 -5.88 10.43
N LEU A 96 -8.18 -4.77 9.77
CA LEU A 96 -7.41 -4.27 8.63
C LEU A 96 -5.99 -3.90 9.06
N TRP A 97 -5.85 -3.25 10.22
CA TRP A 97 -4.55 -2.91 10.78
C TRP A 97 -3.71 -4.15 11.06
N SER A 98 -4.25 -5.15 11.75
CA SER A 98 -3.50 -6.38 12.07
C SER A 98 -3.05 -7.11 10.81
N LYS A 99 -3.85 -7.15 9.75
CA LYS A 99 -3.46 -7.78 8.49
C LYS A 99 -2.31 -7.03 7.81
N LEU A 100 -2.39 -5.70 7.71
CA LEU A 100 -1.32 -4.88 7.12
C LEU A 100 -0.05 -4.96 7.97
N ALA A 101 -0.17 -4.81 9.29
CA ALA A 101 0.95 -4.84 10.23
C ALA A 101 1.68 -6.19 10.27
N ALA A 102 0.96 -7.32 10.11
CA ALA A 102 1.57 -8.65 10.03
C ALA A 102 2.45 -8.86 8.78
N ASN A 103 2.36 -7.96 7.80
CA ASN A 103 3.16 -7.99 6.56
C ASN A 103 4.26 -6.92 6.52
N LEU A 104 4.47 -6.20 7.63
CA LEU A 104 5.64 -5.35 7.84
C LEU A 104 6.78 -6.24 8.34
N ASN A 105 7.81 -6.45 7.52
CA ASN A 105 9.03 -7.15 7.90
C ASN A 105 9.99 -6.24 8.66
#